data_AF-A0A351EJA5-F1
#
_entry.id   AF-A0A351EJA5-F1
#
_cell.length_a   1.000
_cell.length_b   1.000
_cell.length_c   1.000
_cell.angle_alpha   90.00
_cell.angle_beta   90.00
_cell.angle_gamma   90.00
#
_symmetry.space_group_name_H-M   'P 1'
#
loop_
_entity.id
_entity.type
_entity.pdbx_description
1 polymer ?
#
loop_
_entity_poly.entity_id
_entity_poly.type
_entity_poly.pdbx_seq_one_letter_code
_entity_poly.pdbx_strand_id
1 'polypeptide(L)'
;IQVSVRVDPTRRSATIDFSGTSDQHPGNFNAPQAVCRSAVLYVFRCMVNDAIPLNAGCLVPLDIQIPDPSMISPHPPAAVIAGNVETSQLLVDTLFGALGVVAGSQGTMNNFIWGNDEHQYYETICGGAGATATAKGASAVHTHMTNTRLTDPEILEWRHPVRVVHFKIRQNSGGPGANTGGDGVIRRIEFLEPMTINVLSSRRKVVPFGAAGGEPGLVGINRVLRRDGTTEELPGSTCIEVDAYDAFEIETPGGGGFGPANRR
;
A
#
# COMPACT_ATOMS: atom_id res chain seq x y z
N ILE A 1 5.78 -5.32 11.67
CA ILE A 1 5.17 -6.66 11.50
C ILE A 1 6.30 -7.65 11.23
N GLN A 2 6.31 -8.78 11.92
CA GLN A 2 7.25 -9.88 11.69
C GLN A 2 6.44 -11.15 11.56
N VAL A 3 6.79 -12.01 10.61
CA VAL A 3 6.11 -13.28 10.39
C VAL A 3 7.12 -14.37 10.04
N SER A 4 6.89 -15.58 10.55
CA SER A 4 7.53 -16.82 10.09
C SER A 4 6.47 -17.74 9.52
N VAL A 5 6.74 -18.34 8.36
CA VAL A 5 5.84 -19.30 7.73
C VAL A 5 6.53 -20.66 7.67
N ARG A 6 5.87 -21.69 8.21
CA ARG A 6 6.36 -23.09 8.19
C ARG A 6 5.30 -23.96 7.57
N VAL A 7 5.65 -24.72 6.52
CA VAL A 7 4.73 -25.62 5.83
C VAL A 7 5.04 -27.06 6.24
N ASP A 8 4.00 -27.82 6.58
CA ASP A 8 4.05 -29.26 6.82
C ASP A 8 3.38 -29.99 5.63
N PRO A 9 4.16 -30.57 4.70
CA PRO A 9 3.61 -31.28 3.55
C PRO A 9 2.85 -32.56 3.93
N THR A 10 3.22 -33.21 5.04
CA THR A 10 2.61 -34.46 5.49
C THR A 10 1.22 -34.21 6.06
N ARG A 11 1.08 -33.18 6.90
CA ARG A 11 -0.22 -32.75 7.45
C ARG A 11 -1.02 -31.87 6.49
N ARG A 12 -0.41 -31.43 5.39
CA ARG A 12 -0.98 -30.47 4.43
C ARG A 12 -1.46 -29.19 5.11
N SER A 13 -0.65 -28.70 6.05
CA SER A 13 -0.96 -27.52 6.87
C SER A 13 0.21 -26.53 6.87
N ALA A 14 -0.06 -25.29 7.26
CA ALA A 14 0.99 -24.29 7.48
C ALA A 14 0.77 -23.58 8.81
N THR A 15 1.87 -23.29 9.51
CA THR A 15 1.89 -22.39 10.67
C THR A 15 2.39 -21.02 10.22
N ILE A 16 1.62 -19.98 10.53
CA ILE A 16 1.91 -18.58 10.28
C ILE A 16 2.06 -17.91 11.64
N ASP A 17 3.30 -17.67 12.04
CA ASP A 17 3.66 -17.16 13.36
C ASP A 17 4.01 -15.68 13.29
N PHE A 18 3.14 -14.84 13.86
CA PHE A 18 3.33 -13.39 13.98
C PHE A 18 3.92 -12.94 15.32
N SER A 19 4.39 -13.84 16.19
CA SER A 19 4.78 -13.53 17.58
C SER A 19 5.84 -12.44 17.72
N GLY A 20 6.65 -12.18 16.69
CA GLY A 20 7.61 -11.07 16.66
C GLY A 20 7.02 -9.71 16.24
N THR A 21 5.72 -9.63 15.97
CA THR A 21 5.07 -8.38 15.58
C THR A 21 5.01 -7.42 16.75
N SER A 22 5.28 -6.15 16.47
CA SER A 22 5.27 -5.07 17.47
C SER A 22 3.97 -5.01 18.27
N ASP A 23 4.10 -4.51 19.50
CA ASP A 23 2.98 -4.19 20.39
C ASP A 23 1.98 -3.23 19.72
N GLN A 24 0.83 -3.06 20.36
CA GLN A 24 -0.20 -2.14 19.92
C GLN A 24 0.37 -0.76 19.58
N HIS A 25 0.09 -0.29 18.37
CA HIS A 25 0.58 0.99 17.89
C HIS A 25 -0.14 2.14 18.64
N PRO A 26 0.56 3.19 19.08
CA PRO A 26 -0.05 4.27 19.86
C PRO A 26 -1.01 5.16 19.05
N GLY A 27 -0.82 5.22 17.73
CA GLY A 27 -1.70 5.89 16.78
C GLY A 27 -2.75 4.97 16.15
N ASN A 28 -3.10 5.23 14.89
CA ASN A 28 -4.21 4.57 14.20
C ASN A 28 -3.82 3.44 13.22
N PHE A 29 -2.55 3.05 13.18
CA PHE A 29 -2.00 1.95 12.36
C PHE A 29 -2.25 0.55 12.94
N ASN A 30 -3.21 0.42 13.85
CA ASN A 30 -3.64 -0.88 14.35
C ASN A 30 -4.60 -1.55 13.37
N ALA A 31 -4.51 -2.87 13.23
CA ALA A 31 -5.40 -3.68 12.43
C ALA A 31 -6.10 -4.73 13.31
N PRO A 32 -7.43 -4.86 13.30
CA PRO A 32 -8.12 -5.95 14.01
C PRO A 32 -7.64 -7.32 13.52
N GLN A 33 -7.73 -8.34 14.37
CA GLN A 33 -7.33 -9.72 14.01
C GLN A 33 -7.99 -10.22 12.72
N ALA A 34 -9.22 -9.78 12.43
CA ALA A 34 -9.92 -10.10 11.19
C ALA A 34 -9.17 -9.64 9.94
N VAL A 35 -8.51 -8.48 9.97
CA VAL A 35 -7.67 -7.98 8.87
C VAL A 35 -6.44 -8.87 8.68
N CYS A 36 -5.79 -9.28 9.77
CA CYS A 36 -4.67 -10.21 9.73
C CYS A 36 -5.06 -11.55 9.09
N ARG A 37 -6.17 -12.15 9.54
CA ARG A 37 -6.71 -13.41 8.99
C ARG A 37 -7.07 -13.28 7.52
N SER A 38 -7.68 -12.17 7.10
CA SER A 38 -7.99 -11.91 5.69
C SER A 38 -6.74 -11.75 4.82
N ALA A 39 -5.69 -11.10 5.32
CA ALA A 39 -4.42 -10.99 4.62
C ALA A 39 -3.76 -12.37 4.40
N VAL A 40 -3.77 -13.23 5.43
CA VAL A 40 -3.30 -14.61 5.32
C VAL A 40 -4.12 -15.38 4.27
N LEU A 41 -5.45 -15.31 4.34
CA LEU A 41 -6.33 -15.95 3.37
C LEU A 41 -6.03 -15.51 1.93
N TYR A 42 -5.87 -14.21 1.70
CA TYR A 42 -5.55 -13.66 0.39
C TYR A 42 -4.21 -14.20 -0.15
N VAL A 43 -3.15 -14.13 0.65
CA VAL A 43 -1.81 -14.58 0.24
C VAL A 43 -1.81 -16.06 -0.13
N PHE A 44 -2.37 -16.91 0.71
CA PHE A 44 -2.43 -18.34 0.43
C PHE A 44 -3.33 -18.64 -0.77
N ARG A 45 -4.45 -17.94 -0.94
CA ARG A 45 -5.30 -18.09 -2.12
C ARG A 45 -4.57 -17.74 -3.41
N CYS A 46 -3.73 -16.69 -3.41
CA CYS A 46 -2.92 -16.29 -4.58
C CYS A 46 -1.89 -17.35 -4.98
N MET A 47 -1.42 -18.17 -4.04
CA MET A 47 -0.47 -19.25 -4.32
C MET A 47 -1.14 -20.53 -4.82
N VAL A 48 -2.44 -20.72 -4.58
CA VAL A 48 -3.17 -21.90 -5.03
C VAL A 48 -3.71 -21.67 -6.45
N ASN A 49 -3.07 -22.32 -7.43
CA ASN A 49 -3.54 -22.36 -8.82
C ASN A 49 -4.60 -23.46 -9.03
N ASP A 50 -5.68 -23.40 -8.24
CA ASP A 50 -6.83 -24.29 -8.32
C ASP A 50 -8.13 -23.48 -8.29
N ALA A 51 -9.19 -24.02 -8.89
CA ALA A 51 -10.51 -23.42 -8.97
C ALA A 51 -11.31 -23.59 -7.66
N ILE A 52 -10.66 -23.31 -6.52
CA ILE A 52 -11.31 -23.34 -5.20
C ILE A 52 -12.07 -22.03 -4.93
N PRO A 53 -13.32 -22.09 -4.42
CA PRO A 53 -14.07 -20.91 -4.01
C PRO A 53 -13.40 -20.26 -2.80
N LEU A 54 -13.37 -18.93 -2.78
CA LEU A 54 -12.82 -18.16 -1.66
C LEU A 54 -13.81 -18.21 -0.47
N ASN A 55 -13.50 -19.01 0.55
CA ASN A 55 -14.30 -19.12 1.77
C ASN A 55 -13.43 -19.52 2.98
N ALA A 56 -14.03 -19.56 4.18
CA ALA A 56 -13.35 -19.89 5.43
C ALA A 56 -12.73 -21.30 5.47
N GLY A 57 -13.16 -22.23 4.61
CA GLY A 57 -12.54 -23.55 4.46
C GLY A 57 -11.06 -23.47 4.06
N CYS A 58 -10.65 -22.42 3.35
CA CYS A 58 -9.25 -22.16 2.99
C CYS A 58 -8.36 -21.86 4.22
N LEU A 59 -8.94 -21.48 5.36
CA LEU A 59 -8.22 -21.22 6.60
C LEU A 59 -8.07 -22.46 7.49
N VAL A 60 -8.85 -23.52 7.27
CA VAL A 60 -8.79 -24.76 8.07
C VAL A 60 -7.38 -25.36 8.16
N PRO A 61 -6.56 -25.41 7.08
CA PRO A 61 -5.20 -25.94 7.17
C PRO A 61 -4.17 -24.94 7.70
N LEU A 62 -4.58 -23.72 8.08
CA LEU A 62 -3.68 -22.64 8.47
C LEU A 62 -3.77 -22.38 9.98
N ASP A 63 -2.68 -22.67 10.69
CA ASP A 63 -2.49 -22.29 12.08
C ASP A 63 -1.94 -20.86 12.15
N ILE A 64 -2.77 -19.90 12.53
CA ILE A 64 -2.42 -18.47 12.54
C ILE A 64 -2.23 -18.02 13.99
N GLN A 65 -0.98 -17.75 14.35
CA GLN A 65 -0.59 -17.34 15.70
C GLN A 65 -0.36 -15.83 15.71
N ILE A 66 -1.21 -15.10 16.44
CA ILE A 66 -1.18 -13.63 16.51
C ILE A 66 -0.88 -13.24 17.97
N PRO A 67 0.16 -12.42 18.22
CA PRO A 67 0.44 -11.93 19.57
C PRO A 67 -0.68 -11.00 20.05
N ASP A 68 -1.06 -11.13 21.33
CA ASP A 68 -2.14 -10.36 21.95
C ASP A 68 -1.69 -9.73 23.29
N PRO A 69 -1.78 -8.40 23.46
CA PRO A 69 -2.13 -7.41 22.43
C PRO A 69 -0.97 -7.16 21.46
N SER A 70 -1.29 -6.69 20.24
CA SER A 70 -0.28 -6.25 19.26
C SER A 70 -0.87 -5.25 18.27
N MET A 71 -0.06 -4.66 17.38
CA MET A 71 -0.58 -3.77 16.33
C MET A 71 -1.52 -4.48 15.33
N ILE A 72 -1.57 -5.82 15.33
CA ILE A 72 -2.47 -6.65 14.52
C ILE A 72 -3.50 -7.44 15.37
N SER A 73 -3.52 -7.18 16.67
CA SER A 73 -4.53 -7.61 17.65
C SER A 73 -4.70 -6.50 18.71
N PRO A 74 -5.22 -5.32 18.32
CA PRO A 74 -5.41 -4.23 19.26
C PRO A 74 -6.62 -4.46 20.16
N HIS A 75 -6.57 -3.94 21.38
CA HIS A 75 -7.70 -3.89 22.31
C HIS A 75 -8.36 -2.50 22.27
N PRO A 76 -9.70 -2.41 22.44
CA PRO A 76 -10.37 -1.13 22.64
C PRO A 76 -9.73 -0.33 23.79
N PRO A 77 -9.58 1.01 23.67
CA PRO A 77 -10.14 1.90 22.64
C PRO A 77 -9.17 2.24 21.49
N ALA A 78 -8.19 1.38 21.17
CA ALA A 78 -7.20 1.68 20.14
C ALA A 78 -7.83 1.99 18.76
N ALA A 79 -7.30 3.01 18.09
CA ALA A 79 -7.77 3.42 16.76
C ALA A 79 -7.28 2.46 15.66
N VAL A 80 -8.17 2.14 14.71
CA VAL A 80 -7.94 1.09 13.69
C VAL A 80 -8.14 1.55 12.24
N ILE A 81 -8.32 2.85 11.99
CA ILE A 81 -8.65 3.36 10.64
C ILE A 81 -7.58 3.01 9.59
N ALA A 82 -6.29 3.08 9.96
CA ALA A 82 -5.21 2.72 9.03
C ALA A 82 -4.99 1.19 8.93
N GLY A 83 -5.69 0.40 9.75
CA GLY A 83 -5.60 -1.05 9.75
C GLY A 83 -5.94 -1.69 8.41
N ASN A 84 -7.09 -1.29 7.83
CA ASN A 84 -7.55 -1.85 6.56
C ASN A 84 -6.82 -1.29 5.35
N VAL A 85 -6.27 -0.07 5.44
CA VAL A 85 -5.74 0.64 4.28
C VAL A 85 -4.20 0.65 4.21
N GLU A 86 -3.51 0.64 5.35
CA GLU A 86 -2.04 0.65 5.40
C GLU A 86 -1.49 -0.64 5.97
N THR A 87 -1.90 -1.01 7.19
CA THR A 87 -1.34 -2.17 7.89
C THR A 87 -1.64 -3.49 7.17
N SER A 88 -2.79 -3.60 6.50
CA SER A 88 -3.16 -4.73 5.65
C SER A 88 -2.22 -4.89 4.44
N GLN A 89 -1.82 -3.80 3.79
CA GLN A 89 -0.86 -3.81 2.69
C GLN A 89 0.50 -4.31 3.17
N LEU A 90 0.96 -3.81 4.32
CA LEU A 90 2.21 -4.24 4.95
C LEU A 90 2.17 -5.71 5.40
N LEU A 91 1.03 -6.19 5.92
CA LEU A 91 0.82 -7.60 6.25
C LEU A 91 1.03 -8.49 5.03
N VAL A 92 0.39 -8.15 3.91
CA VAL A 92 0.48 -8.92 2.66
C VAL A 92 1.89 -8.91 2.09
N ASP A 93 2.52 -7.73 2.01
CA ASP A 93 3.92 -7.60 1.59
C ASP A 93 4.84 -8.45 2.46
N THR A 94 4.66 -8.42 3.79
CA THR A 94 5.52 -9.16 4.73
C THR A 94 5.34 -10.68 4.58
N LEU A 95 4.10 -11.14 4.40
CA LEU A 95 3.79 -12.56 4.17
C LEU A 95 4.40 -13.06 2.86
N PHE A 96 4.20 -12.31 1.77
CA PHE A 96 4.82 -12.65 0.49
C PHE A 96 6.34 -12.60 0.54
N GLY A 97 6.91 -11.63 1.26
CA GLY A 97 8.35 -11.55 1.51
C GLY A 97 8.88 -12.76 2.27
N ALA A 98 8.15 -13.23 3.30
CA ALA A 98 8.51 -14.44 4.05
C ALA A 98 8.44 -15.71 3.19
N LEU A 99 7.55 -15.75 2.21
CA LEU A 99 7.43 -16.85 1.23
C LEU A 99 8.45 -16.74 0.09
N GLY A 100 9.03 -15.57 -0.14
CA GLY A 100 10.05 -15.32 -1.17
C GLY A 100 9.54 -15.38 -2.61
N VAL A 101 8.22 -15.29 -2.84
CA VAL A 101 7.60 -15.51 -4.16
C VAL A 101 7.42 -14.23 -4.99
N VAL A 102 7.33 -13.07 -4.34
CA VAL A 102 7.17 -11.77 -4.97
C VAL A 102 7.91 -10.71 -4.15
N ALA A 103 8.49 -9.72 -4.83
CA ALA A 103 9.05 -8.54 -4.20
C ALA A 103 7.94 -7.66 -3.58
N GLY A 104 8.31 -6.69 -2.74
CA GLY A 104 7.33 -5.80 -2.12
C GLY A 104 6.65 -4.92 -3.18
N SER A 105 5.32 -4.80 -3.12
CA SER A 105 4.60 -3.82 -3.93
C SER A 105 4.67 -2.43 -3.29
N GLN A 106 3.94 -1.47 -3.82
CA GLN A 106 3.87 -0.11 -3.26
C GLN A 106 3.51 -0.06 -1.77
N GLY A 107 2.89 -1.11 -1.20
CA GLY A 107 2.70 -1.27 0.25
C GLY A 107 1.85 -0.18 0.94
N THR A 108 0.99 0.49 0.19
CA THR A 108 0.08 1.56 0.65
C THR A 108 -1.11 1.65 -0.30
N MET A 109 -2.26 2.12 0.19
CA MET A 109 -3.39 2.50 -0.68
C MET A 109 -3.31 3.94 -1.18
N ASN A 110 -2.38 4.73 -0.63
CA ASN A 110 -2.25 6.17 -0.86
C ASN A 110 -3.60 6.88 -0.69
N ASN A 111 -4.16 6.80 0.51
CA ASN A 111 -5.44 7.44 0.80
C ASN A 111 -5.27 8.94 0.72
N PHE A 112 -5.99 9.55 -0.22
CA PHE A 112 -6.04 10.96 -0.43
C PHE A 112 -7.48 11.43 -0.23
N ILE A 113 -7.69 12.13 0.88
CA ILE A 113 -8.98 12.64 1.30
C ILE A 113 -8.85 14.14 1.35
N TRP A 114 -9.86 14.84 0.87
CA TRP A 114 -9.92 16.30 1.00
C TRP A 114 -11.36 16.77 1.02
N GLY A 115 -11.56 17.97 1.54
CA GLY A 115 -12.87 18.58 1.63
C GLY A 115 -12.90 19.88 2.41
N ASN A 116 -14.11 20.42 2.53
CA ASN A 116 -14.50 21.57 3.34
C ASN A 116 -15.95 21.34 3.85
N ASP A 117 -16.63 22.39 4.29
CA ASP A 117 -18.01 22.27 4.81
C ASP A 117 -19.03 21.82 3.75
N GLU A 118 -18.76 22.05 2.46
CA GLU A 118 -19.68 21.74 1.35
C GLU A 118 -19.27 20.50 0.54
N HIS A 119 -17.98 20.20 0.51
CA HIS A 119 -17.41 19.17 -0.36
C HIS A 119 -16.60 18.15 0.42
N GLN A 120 -16.73 16.88 0.05
CA GLN A 120 -15.87 15.81 0.55
C GLN A 120 -15.58 14.83 -0.57
N TYR A 121 -14.30 14.47 -0.71
CA TYR A 121 -13.85 13.49 -1.67
C TYR A 121 -12.78 12.58 -1.06
N TYR A 122 -12.79 11.32 -1.48
CA TYR A 122 -11.85 10.30 -1.04
C TYR A 122 -11.46 9.43 -2.24
N GLU A 123 -10.16 9.32 -2.48
CA GLU A 123 -9.61 8.35 -3.42
C GLU A 123 -8.43 7.58 -2.85
N THR A 124 -8.21 6.40 -3.43
CA THR A 124 -6.99 5.61 -3.28
C THR A 124 -6.20 5.70 -4.58
N ILE A 125 -4.89 5.84 -4.52
CA ILE A 125 -4.05 6.05 -5.71
C ILE A 125 -3.14 4.85 -5.92
N CYS A 126 -3.11 4.35 -7.15
CA CYS A 126 -2.33 3.18 -7.55
C CYS A 126 -0.82 3.42 -7.48
N GLY A 127 -0.03 2.36 -7.68
CA GLY A 127 1.42 2.45 -7.65
C GLY A 127 2.09 1.26 -8.34
N GLY A 128 3.33 0.98 -7.96
CA GLY A 128 4.08 -0.13 -8.53
C GLY A 128 3.79 -1.48 -7.87
N ALA A 129 3.56 -2.52 -8.67
CA ALA A 129 3.53 -3.90 -8.17
C ALA A 129 4.94 -4.48 -8.04
N GLY A 130 5.16 -5.35 -7.06
CA GLY A 130 6.41 -6.10 -6.91
C GLY A 130 6.62 -7.09 -8.06
N ALA A 131 7.88 -7.26 -8.47
CA ALA A 131 8.25 -8.25 -9.48
C ALA A 131 8.27 -9.68 -8.91
N THR A 132 8.16 -10.67 -9.80
CA THR A 132 8.25 -12.10 -9.48
C THR A 132 9.41 -12.74 -10.23
N ALA A 133 9.67 -14.02 -9.97
CA ALA A 133 10.65 -14.80 -10.73
C ALA A 133 10.35 -14.88 -12.25
N THR A 134 9.08 -14.76 -12.64
CA THR A 134 8.64 -15.01 -14.02
C THR A 134 8.15 -13.77 -14.75
N ALA A 135 7.89 -12.66 -14.04
CA ALA A 135 7.35 -11.45 -14.65
C ALA A 135 7.81 -10.17 -13.93
N LYS A 136 7.94 -9.10 -14.72
CA LYS A 136 8.07 -7.72 -14.22
C LYS A 136 6.82 -7.31 -13.43
N GLY A 137 6.99 -6.42 -12.47
CA GLY A 137 5.88 -5.79 -11.79
C GLY A 137 5.09 -4.89 -12.74
N ALA A 138 3.77 -4.88 -12.61
CA ALA A 138 2.91 -3.96 -13.35
C ALA A 138 3.01 -2.53 -12.77
N SER A 139 3.13 -1.54 -13.65
CA SER A 139 3.15 -0.12 -13.28
C SER A 139 1.73 0.45 -13.16
N ALA A 140 1.55 1.42 -12.27
CA ALA A 140 0.30 2.18 -12.11
C ALA A 140 -0.96 1.33 -11.87
N VAL A 141 -0.84 0.26 -11.08
CA VAL A 141 -1.97 -0.63 -10.73
C VAL A 141 -2.27 -0.63 -9.23
N HIS A 142 -3.51 -0.91 -8.89
CA HIS A 142 -3.86 -1.25 -7.52
C HIS A 142 -3.34 -2.65 -7.18
N THR A 143 -2.76 -2.78 -5.99
CA THR A 143 -2.13 -4.01 -5.53
C THR A 143 -2.78 -4.49 -4.25
N HIS A 144 -2.85 -5.81 -4.10
CA HIS A 144 -3.28 -6.49 -2.88
C HIS A 144 -4.65 -6.05 -2.36
N MET A 145 -4.67 -5.26 -1.28
CA MET A 145 -5.87 -4.95 -0.50
C MET A 145 -6.74 -3.85 -1.15
N THR A 146 -6.41 -3.42 -2.37
CA THR A 146 -7.16 -2.39 -3.10
C THR A 146 -7.84 -2.96 -4.34
N ASN A 147 -9.13 -2.68 -4.51
CA ASN A 147 -9.92 -3.03 -5.69
C ASN A 147 -10.91 -1.90 -6.04
N THR A 148 -10.39 -0.69 -6.16
CA THR A 148 -11.15 0.53 -6.47
C THR A 148 -10.82 1.01 -7.87
N ARG A 149 -11.69 1.86 -8.42
CA ARG A 149 -11.43 2.62 -9.65
C ARG A 149 -11.38 4.09 -9.30
N LEU A 150 -10.46 4.82 -9.92
CA LEU A 150 -10.40 6.27 -9.80
C LEU A 150 -11.56 6.91 -10.57
N THR A 151 -12.06 8.03 -10.06
CA THR A 151 -13.03 8.87 -10.76
C THR A 151 -12.39 9.50 -11.99
N ASP A 152 -13.10 9.50 -13.11
CA ASP A 152 -12.63 10.16 -14.34
C ASP A 152 -12.39 11.66 -14.08
N PRO A 153 -11.29 12.24 -14.59
CA PRO A 153 -10.97 13.65 -14.37
C PRO A 153 -12.12 14.61 -14.70
N GLU A 154 -12.81 14.40 -15.82
CA GLU A 154 -13.95 15.24 -16.23
C GLU A 154 -15.08 15.23 -15.20
N ILE A 155 -15.38 14.07 -14.60
CA ILE A 155 -16.41 13.94 -13.56
C ILE A 155 -15.95 14.55 -12.25
N LEU A 156 -14.66 14.39 -11.91
CA LEU A 156 -14.07 14.97 -10.70
C LEU A 156 -14.12 16.50 -10.74
N GLU A 157 -13.63 17.10 -11.83
CA GLU A 157 -13.60 18.55 -12.03
C GLU A 157 -14.99 19.17 -12.20
N TRP A 158 -15.95 18.41 -12.73
CA TRP A 158 -17.34 18.88 -12.84
C TRP A 158 -18.05 18.93 -11.49
N ARG A 159 -17.76 17.98 -10.59
CA ARG A 159 -18.47 17.84 -9.30
C ARG A 159 -17.81 18.59 -8.16
N HIS A 160 -16.52 18.88 -8.26
CA HIS A 160 -15.74 19.43 -7.17
C HIS A 160 -14.87 20.60 -7.67
N PRO A 161 -14.60 21.60 -6.82
CA PRO A 161 -13.80 22.77 -7.20
C PRO A 161 -12.30 22.43 -7.15
N VAL A 162 -11.88 21.54 -8.05
CA VAL A 162 -10.51 21.07 -8.22
C VAL A 162 -10.17 20.93 -9.70
N ARG A 163 -8.88 20.90 -10.02
CA ARG A 163 -8.36 20.60 -11.36
C ARG A 163 -7.29 19.53 -11.31
N VAL A 164 -7.42 18.50 -12.15
CA VAL A 164 -6.38 17.48 -12.31
C VAL A 164 -5.32 18.03 -13.24
N VAL A 165 -4.20 18.49 -12.67
CA VAL A 165 -3.11 19.10 -13.45
C VAL A 165 -2.39 18.04 -14.28
N HIS A 166 -2.08 16.90 -13.68
CA HIS A 166 -1.58 15.73 -14.40
C HIS A 166 -1.77 14.45 -13.58
N PHE A 167 -1.88 13.33 -14.29
CA PHE A 167 -1.82 12.00 -13.73
C PHE A 167 -1.02 11.09 -14.67
N LYS A 168 0.19 10.71 -14.26
CA LYS A 168 1.17 10.04 -15.15
C LYS A 168 1.98 8.97 -14.42
N ILE A 169 2.56 8.06 -15.17
CA ILE A 169 3.50 7.06 -14.63
C ILE A 169 4.76 7.75 -14.12
N ARG A 170 5.19 7.38 -12.91
CA ARG A 170 6.44 7.83 -12.29
C ARG A 170 7.59 6.95 -12.76
N GLN A 171 8.12 7.27 -13.94
CA GLN A 171 9.15 6.48 -14.61
C GLN A 171 10.37 6.23 -13.71
N ASN A 172 10.91 5.01 -13.75
CA ASN A 172 12.11 4.58 -13.02
C ASN A 172 11.96 4.62 -11.48
N SER A 173 10.73 4.46 -10.98
CA SER A 173 10.48 4.28 -9.56
C SER A 173 10.46 2.82 -9.12
N GLY A 174 10.25 1.89 -10.04
CA GLY A 174 10.38 0.45 -9.82
C GLY A 174 11.82 0.02 -9.54
N GLY A 175 11.98 -0.94 -8.62
CA GLY A 175 13.26 -1.49 -8.22
C GLY A 175 13.92 -2.31 -9.34
N PRO A 176 15.22 -2.14 -9.58
CA PRO A 176 15.97 -2.95 -10.53
C PRO A 176 15.99 -4.44 -10.17
N GLY A 177 16.07 -5.31 -11.18
CA GLY A 177 16.21 -6.75 -11.01
C GLY A 177 16.25 -7.45 -12.37
N ALA A 178 16.43 -8.77 -12.38
CA ALA A 178 16.22 -9.57 -13.60
C ALA A 178 14.81 -9.33 -14.16
N ASN A 179 13.83 -9.25 -13.25
CA ASN A 179 12.53 -8.64 -13.49
C ASN A 179 12.42 -7.35 -12.67
N THR A 180 12.15 -6.24 -13.34
CA THR A 180 11.99 -4.92 -12.71
C THR A 180 10.65 -4.83 -11.99
N GLY A 181 10.64 -4.14 -10.84
CA GLY A 181 9.41 -3.74 -10.18
C GLY A 181 8.60 -2.76 -11.04
N GLY A 182 7.30 -2.67 -10.79
CA GLY A 182 6.44 -1.71 -11.46
C GLY A 182 6.70 -0.28 -11.01
N ASP A 183 6.47 0.68 -11.90
CA ASP A 183 6.54 2.09 -11.59
C ASP A 183 5.26 2.57 -10.88
N GLY A 184 5.44 3.50 -9.95
CA GLY A 184 4.35 4.26 -9.34
C GLY A 184 3.73 5.28 -10.29
N VAL A 185 2.99 6.23 -9.72
CA VAL A 185 2.37 7.35 -10.45
C VAL A 185 2.66 8.67 -9.79
N ILE A 186 2.54 9.75 -10.55
CA ILE A 186 2.51 11.11 -10.07
C ILE A 186 1.12 11.66 -10.36
N ARG A 187 0.43 12.12 -9.31
CA ARG A 187 -0.89 12.75 -9.41
C ARG A 187 -0.82 14.11 -8.76
N ARG A 188 -1.25 15.15 -9.49
CA ARG A 188 -1.32 16.52 -8.99
C ARG A 188 -2.72 17.08 -9.14
N ILE A 189 -3.29 17.53 -8.02
CA ILE A 189 -4.59 18.20 -7.97
C ILE A 189 -4.36 19.63 -7.49
N GLU A 190 -4.84 20.60 -8.28
CA GLU A 190 -4.95 22.00 -7.89
C GLU A 190 -6.34 22.23 -7.30
N PHE A 191 -6.40 22.95 -6.18
CA PHE A 191 -7.65 23.28 -5.49
C PHE A 191 -8.14 24.65 -5.95
N LEU A 192 -9.43 24.80 -6.21
CA LEU A 192 -10.01 26.08 -6.65
C LEU A 192 -10.69 26.84 -5.49
N GLU A 193 -10.78 26.20 -4.33
CA GLU A 193 -11.31 26.74 -3.08
C GLU A 193 -10.44 26.27 -1.91
N PRO A 194 -10.48 26.96 -0.75
CA PRO A 194 -9.84 26.47 0.46
C PRO A 194 -10.37 25.11 0.89
N MET A 195 -9.45 24.20 1.22
CA MET A 195 -9.78 22.83 1.64
C MET A 195 -8.80 22.29 2.67
N THR A 196 -9.27 21.33 3.44
CA THR A 196 -8.43 20.50 4.30
C THR A 196 -8.09 19.21 3.58
N ILE A 197 -6.80 18.92 3.45
CA ILE A 197 -6.27 17.66 2.92
C ILE A 197 -5.90 16.74 4.08
N ASN A 198 -6.39 15.50 4.02
CA ASN A 198 -6.01 14.40 4.90
C ASN A 198 -5.37 13.28 4.08
N VAL A 199 -4.13 12.95 4.40
CA VAL A 199 -3.38 11.92 3.69
C VAL A 199 -2.98 10.83 4.67
N LEU A 200 -3.21 9.59 4.25
CA LEU A 200 -2.73 8.41 4.94
C LEU A 200 -2.07 7.49 3.90
N SER A 201 -0.73 7.51 3.93
CA SER A 201 0.11 6.84 2.96
C SER A 201 1.40 6.32 3.59
N SER A 202 1.65 5.03 3.46
CA SER A 202 2.89 4.40 3.92
C SER A 202 4.02 4.54 2.89
N ARG A 203 5.17 3.91 3.18
CA ARG A 203 6.34 3.83 2.28
C ARG A 203 6.87 5.20 1.82
N ARG A 204 6.82 6.19 2.71
CA ARG A 204 7.51 7.50 2.58
C ARG A 204 8.90 7.52 3.22
N LYS A 205 9.24 6.49 4.00
CA LYS A 205 10.53 6.33 4.69
C LYS A 205 11.17 4.97 4.41
N VAL A 206 10.37 3.91 4.54
CA VAL A 206 10.81 2.53 4.30
C VAL A 206 10.51 2.16 2.85
N VAL A 207 11.53 1.76 2.11
CA VAL A 207 11.41 1.33 0.71
C VAL A 207 10.62 0.03 0.56
N PRO A 208 9.90 -0.19 -0.56
CA PRO A 208 9.44 -1.50 -1.01
C PRO A 208 10.65 -2.42 -1.23
N PHE A 209 10.67 -3.60 -0.59
CA PHE A 209 11.83 -4.50 -0.65
C PHE A 209 11.94 -5.21 -2.01
N GLY A 210 13.16 -5.46 -2.46
CA GLY A 210 13.42 -6.40 -3.57
C GLY A 210 13.47 -7.85 -3.09
N ALA A 211 13.37 -8.81 -4.01
CA ALA A 211 13.40 -10.24 -3.72
C ALA A 211 14.47 -10.99 -4.52
N ALA A 212 15.02 -12.06 -3.93
CA ALA A 212 16.02 -12.93 -4.56
C ALA A 212 17.22 -12.19 -5.20
N GLY A 213 17.69 -11.11 -4.56
CA GLY A 213 18.80 -10.28 -5.06
C GLY A 213 18.37 -9.09 -5.93
N GLY A 214 17.06 -8.88 -6.12
CA GLY A 214 16.52 -7.64 -6.71
C GLY A 214 16.63 -6.46 -5.75
N GLU A 215 16.63 -5.27 -6.32
CA GLU A 215 16.77 -3.99 -5.63
C GLU A 215 15.41 -3.41 -5.20
N PRO A 216 15.39 -2.59 -4.14
CA PRO A 216 14.16 -1.96 -3.67
C PRO A 216 13.60 -0.95 -4.66
N GLY A 217 12.27 -0.77 -4.64
CA GLY A 217 11.61 0.36 -5.31
C GLY A 217 11.84 1.67 -4.58
N LEU A 218 11.58 2.79 -5.25
CA LEU A 218 11.63 4.11 -4.63
C LEU A 218 10.45 4.31 -3.66
N VAL A 219 10.70 5.05 -2.58
CA VAL A 219 9.65 5.58 -1.70
C VAL A 219 8.75 6.56 -2.44
N GLY A 220 7.52 6.70 -1.95
CA GLY A 220 6.62 7.77 -2.38
C GLY A 220 6.99 9.10 -1.75
N ILE A 221 6.40 10.19 -2.25
CA ILE A 221 6.60 11.55 -1.77
C ILE A 221 5.27 12.31 -1.82
N ASN A 222 4.98 13.11 -0.79
CA ASN A 222 3.81 13.98 -0.75
C ASN A 222 4.29 15.43 -0.69
N ARG A 223 3.70 16.33 -1.48
CA ARG A 223 4.05 17.74 -1.47
C ARG A 223 2.82 18.63 -1.59
N VAL A 224 2.85 19.78 -0.92
CA VAL A 224 1.99 20.91 -1.26
C VAL A 224 2.82 21.93 -2.01
N LEU A 225 2.29 22.38 -3.14
CA LEU A 225 2.82 23.46 -3.95
C LEU A 225 1.91 24.66 -3.72
N ARG A 226 2.45 25.69 -3.09
CA ARG A 226 1.71 26.91 -2.78
C ARG A 226 1.68 27.84 -3.98
N ARG A 227 0.64 28.67 -4.05
CA ARG A 227 0.48 29.69 -5.10
C ARG A 227 1.67 30.67 -5.18
N ASP A 228 2.33 30.96 -4.06
CA ASP A 228 3.50 31.84 -4.01
C ASP A 228 4.78 31.19 -4.58
N GLY A 229 4.70 29.93 -5.03
CA GLY A 229 5.80 29.15 -5.59
C GLY A 229 6.56 28.34 -4.55
N THR A 230 6.23 28.44 -3.26
CA THR A 230 6.83 27.59 -2.23
C THR A 230 6.36 26.15 -2.36
N THR A 231 7.21 25.20 -1.97
CA THR A 231 6.89 23.77 -1.99
C THR A 231 7.29 23.16 -0.66
N GLU A 232 6.35 22.47 -0.03
CA GLU A 232 6.50 21.82 1.26
C GLU A 232 6.38 20.31 1.09
N GLU A 233 7.41 19.55 1.48
CA GLU A 233 7.32 18.09 1.53
C GLU A 233 6.67 17.64 2.84
N LEU A 234 5.73 16.71 2.73
CA LEU A 234 4.87 16.29 3.82
C LEU A 234 5.11 14.82 4.22
N PRO A 235 4.91 14.48 5.50
CA PRO A 235 4.97 13.09 5.93
C PRO A 235 3.85 12.24 5.32
N GLY A 236 3.98 10.93 5.45
CA GLY A 236 3.00 9.97 4.90
C GLY A 236 1.62 10.03 5.53
N SER A 237 1.54 10.42 6.81
CA SER A 237 0.30 10.69 7.52
C SER A 237 0.29 12.17 7.91
N THR A 238 -0.63 12.95 7.36
CA THR A 238 -0.69 14.39 7.60
C THR A 238 -2.10 14.95 7.39
N CYS A 239 -2.35 16.09 8.03
CA CYS A 239 -3.48 16.96 7.75
C CYS A 239 -2.91 18.34 7.42
N ILE A 240 -3.40 18.99 6.36
CA ILE A 240 -2.92 20.32 5.96
C ILE A 240 -4.04 21.12 5.29
N GLU A 241 -4.08 22.42 5.58
CA GLU A 241 -4.94 23.37 4.88
C GLU A 241 -4.25 23.86 3.60
N VAL A 242 -5.04 23.93 2.53
CA VAL A 242 -4.65 24.52 1.26
C VAL A 242 -5.60 25.64 0.91
N ASP A 243 -5.05 26.72 0.34
CA ASP A 243 -5.84 27.84 -0.17
C ASP A 243 -6.24 27.60 -1.63
N ALA A 244 -7.14 28.43 -2.15
CA ALA A 244 -7.45 28.45 -3.57
C ALA A 244 -6.17 28.67 -4.41
N TYR A 245 -6.00 27.82 -5.42
CA TYR A 245 -4.88 27.72 -6.34
C TYR A 245 -3.58 27.14 -5.77
N ASP A 246 -3.61 26.60 -4.54
CA ASP A 246 -2.58 25.66 -4.11
C ASP A 246 -2.80 24.30 -4.78
N ALA A 247 -1.75 23.48 -4.87
CA ALA A 247 -1.82 22.14 -5.40
C ALA A 247 -1.20 21.11 -4.47
N PHE A 248 -1.78 19.91 -4.44
CA PHE A 248 -1.19 18.75 -3.79
C PHE A 248 -0.67 17.77 -4.84
N GLU A 249 0.57 17.35 -4.68
CA GLU A 249 1.20 16.33 -5.52
C GLU A 249 1.59 15.10 -4.69
N ILE A 250 1.18 13.95 -5.18
CA ILE A 250 1.54 12.65 -4.64
C ILE A 250 2.28 11.83 -5.68
N GLU A 251 3.53 11.51 -5.36
CA GLU A 251 4.33 10.51 -6.02
C GLU A 251 4.17 9.19 -5.26
N THR A 252 3.56 8.18 -5.88
CA THR A 252 3.38 6.89 -5.23
C THR A 252 4.63 6.02 -5.31
N PRO A 253 4.84 5.08 -4.37
CA PRO A 253 5.99 4.20 -4.38
C PRO A 253 5.99 3.27 -5.61
N GLY A 254 7.18 2.87 -6.05
CA GLY A 254 7.34 1.76 -7.00
C GLY A 254 7.17 0.40 -6.33
N GLY A 255 7.31 -0.68 -7.10
CA GLY A 255 7.49 -2.03 -6.57
C GLY A 255 8.96 -2.43 -6.53
N GLY A 256 9.34 -3.39 -5.71
CA GLY A 256 10.68 -3.96 -5.70
C GLY A 256 10.96 -4.87 -6.90
N GLY A 257 12.23 -4.98 -7.28
CA GLY A 257 12.70 -5.89 -8.33
C GLY A 257 12.91 -7.32 -7.83
N PHE A 258 13.01 -8.26 -8.77
CA PHE A 258 13.24 -9.68 -8.50
C PHE A 258 14.46 -10.19 -9.25
N GLY A 259 15.33 -10.91 -8.53
CA GLY A 259 16.56 -11.47 -9.09
C GLY A 259 17.66 -10.42 -9.26
N PRO A 260 18.94 -10.82 -9.32
CA PRO A 260 20.05 -9.90 -9.51
C PRO A 260 19.87 -9.09 -10.79
N ALA A 261 20.05 -7.78 -10.71
CA ALA A 261 20.05 -6.93 -11.90
C ALA A 261 21.20 -7.37 -12.82
N ASN A 262 20.88 -7.65 -14.09
CA ASN A 262 21.91 -7.81 -15.10
C ASN A 262 22.62 -6.47 -15.25
N ARG A 263 23.80 -6.34 -14.65
CA ARG A 263 24.69 -5.19 -14.89
C ARG A 263 24.98 -5.15 -16.39
N ARG A 264 24.37 -4.20 -17.10
CA ARG A 264 24.84 -3.78 -18.42
C ARG A 264 25.94 -2.75 -18.24
#